data_AF-A0A1G1FTR6-F1
#
_entry.id   AF-A0A1G1FTR6-F1
#
_cell.length_a   1.000
_cell.length_b   1.000
_cell.length_c   1.000
_cell.angle_alpha   90.00
_cell.angle_beta   90.00
_cell.angle_gamma   90.00
#
_symmetry.space_group_name_H-M   'P 1'
#
loop_
_entity.id
_entity.type
_entity.pdbx_description
1 polymer ?
#
loop_
_entity_poly.entity_id
_entity_poly.type
_entity_poly.pdbx_seq_one_letter_code
_entity_poly.pdbx_strand_id
1 'polypeptide(L)'
;MKLNCWEFKKCGRQPGGDRAKELGICPVTTHGELTGVHGGTHAGRACWVVAGSLCGGRIQGAYAQKLTNCWRCDFMNAVKQEEDSTANGFSVTRLGMERSLEKRMAPAVRGQEAGH
;
A
#
# COMPACT_ATOMS: atom_id res chain seq x y z
N MET A 1 1.42 -0.32 15.73
CA MET A 1 0.49 0.21 14.71
C MET A 1 1.25 0.38 13.41
N LYS A 2 0.73 -0.07 12.27
CA LYS A 2 1.43 0.02 10.98
C LYS A 2 1.28 1.42 10.40
N LEU A 3 2.39 2.01 9.93
CA LEU A 3 2.39 3.36 9.35
C LEU A 3 2.05 3.33 7.86
N ASN A 4 1.33 4.35 7.41
CA ASN A 4 1.15 4.67 6.00
C ASN A 4 2.33 5.51 5.48
N CYS A 5 2.51 5.56 4.15
CA CYS A 5 3.69 6.21 3.56
C CYS A 5 3.79 7.70 3.92
N TRP A 6 2.67 8.40 4.07
CA TRP A 6 2.65 9.83 4.40
C TRP A 6 3.01 10.09 5.86
N GLU A 7 2.72 9.15 6.76
CA GLU A 7 3.15 9.19 8.17
C GLU A 7 4.65 8.88 8.28
N PHE A 8 5.11 7.84 7.59
CA PHE A 8 6.53 7.45 7.59
C PHE A 8 7.43 8.52 6.96
N LYS A 9 7.05 9.02 5.78
CA LYS A 9 7.83 10.02 5.04
C LYS A 9 7.53 11.46 5.48
N LYS A 10 6.52 11.67 6.34
CA LYS A 10 6.08 12.99 6.83
C LYS A 10 5.90 13.99 5.69
N CYS A 11 5.25 13.55 4.61
CA CYS A 11 5.23 14.34 3.37
C CYS A 11 4.16 15.45 3.37
N GLY A 12 3.24 15.49 4.33
CA GLY A 12 2.29 16.62 4.46
C GLY A 12 1.27 16.76 3.33
N ARG A 13 1.09 15.75 2.48
CA ARG A 13 0.15 15.78 1.33
C ARG A 13 -1.11 14.94 1.54
N GLN A 14 -1.34 14.43 2.74
CA GLN A 14 -2.64 13.89 3.14
C GLN A 14 -3.73 15.00 3.15
N PRO A 15 -5.03 14.66 3.15
CA PRO A 15 -6.09 15.66 3.29
C PRO A 15 -5.87 16.50 4.55
N GLY A 16 -5.96 17.83 4.42
CA GLY A 16 -5.66 18.76 5.51
C GLY A 16 -4.18 18.92 5.86
N GLY A 17 -3.26 18.26 5.15
CA GLY A 17 -1.82 18.40 5.38
C GLY A 17 -1.24 19.74 4.90
N ASP A 18 -0.17 20.18 5.56
CA ASP A 18 0.45 21.50 5.35
C ASP A 18 0.88 21.76 3.89
N ARG A 19 1.26 20.70 3.16
CA ARG A 19 1.69 20.78 1.76
C ARG A 19 0.60 20.41 0.75
N ALA A 20 -0.59 20.06 1.21
CA ALA A 20 -1.69 19.69 0.34
C ALA A 20 -2.22 20.88 -0.49
N LYS A 21 -2.19 22.11 0.07
CA LYS A 21 -2.62 23.32 -0.64
C LYS A 21 -1.67 23.69 -1.79
N GLU A 22 -0.36 23.58 -1.54
CA GLU A 22 0.68 23.98 -2.49
C GLU A 22 0.98 22.90 -3.54
N LEU A 23 1.14 21.65 -3.10
CA LEU A 23 1.56 20.53 -3.94
C LEU A 23 0.40 19.62 -4.36
N GLY A 24 -0.83 19.95 -3.97
CA GLY A 24 -2.01 19.10 -4.13
C GLY A 24 -2.04 17.91 -3.17
N ILE A 25 -3.22 17.31 -3.01
CA ILE A 25 -3.43 16.09 -2.22
C ILE A 25 -2.73 14.92 -2.92
N CYS A 26 -2.05 14.07 -2.16
CA CYS A 26 -1.42 12.87 -2.69
C CYS A 26 -2.50 11.84 -3.07
N PRO A 27 -2.53 11.29 -4.29
CA PRO A 27 -3.55 10.31 -4.67
C PRO A 27 -3.53 9.05 -3.79
N VAL A 28 -2.38 8.73 -3.20
CA VAL A 28 -2.23 7.60 -2.27
C VAL A 28 -3.17 7.72 -1.05
N THR A 29 -3.43 8.93 -0.57
CA THR A 29 -4.22 9.18 0.63
C THR A 29 -5.73 9.15 0.36
N THR A 30 -6.15 9.02 -0.88
CA THR A 30 -7.57 8.95 -1.28
C THR A 30 -7.90 7.70 -2.09
N HIS A 31 -6.92 6.84 -2.38
CA HIS A 31 -7.10 5.59 -3.13
C HIS A 31 -7.77 4.50 -2.29
N GLY A 32 -9.10 4.58 -2.14
CA GLY A 32 -9.91 3.74 -1.26
C GLY A 32 -9.87 2.24 -1.54
N GLU A 33 -9.73 1.83 -2.80
CA GLU A 33 -9.78 0.42 -3.24
C GLU A 33 -8.71 -0.47 -2.61
N LEU A 34 -7.60 0.11 -2.13
CA LEU A 34 -6.49 -0.62 -1.52
C LEU A 34 -6.51 -0.55 0.02
N THR A 35 -7.58 -0.01 0.60
CA THR A 35 -7.73 0.01 2.06
C THR A 35 -7.67 -1.41 2.61
N GLY A 36 -6.83 -1.62 3.63
CA GLY A 36 -6.59 -2.94 4.23
C GLY A 36 -5.42 -3.70 3.62
N VAL A 37 -4.91 -3.30 2.43
CA VAL A 37 -3.72 -3.90 1.83
C VAL A 37 -2.54 -3.70 2.75
N HIS A 38 -1.88 -4.81 3.06
CA HIS A 38 -0.79 -4.86 4.04
C HIS A 38 -1.18 -4.18 5.39
N GLY A 39 -2.46 -4.13 5.75
CA GLY A 39 -2.95 -3.45 6.96
C GLY A 39 -2.82 -1.92 6.95
N GLY A 40 -2.73 -1.28 5.77
CA GLY A 40 -2.75 0.17 5.62
C GLY A 40 -4.14 0.75 5.38
N THR A 41 -4.22 2.08 5.37
CA THR A 41 -5.42 2.83 4.98
C THR A 41 -5.26 3.40 3.58
N HIS A 42 -6.31 3.37 2.75
CA HIS A 42 -6.20 3.69 1.32
C HIS A 42 -5.02 2.93 0.69
N ALA A 43 -4.23 3.55 -0.18
CA ALA A 43 -3.00 2.93 -0.71
C ALA A 43 -1.76 3.22 0.15
N GLY A 44 -1.91 3.61 1.43
CA GLY A 44 -0.82 4.07 2.28
C GLY A 44 0.32 3.07 2.44
N ARG A 45 0.03 1.77 2.45
CA ARG A 45 1.02 0.67 2.45
C ARG A 45 1.12 -0.07 1.11
N ALA A 46 0.73 0.62 0.05
CA ALA A 46 0.74 0.17 -1.34
C ALA A 46 1.16 1.31 -2.29
N CYS A 47 1.83 2.35 -1.78
CA CYS A 47 2.00 3.61 -2.50
C CYS A 47 2.76 3.45 -3.83
N TRP A 48 3.57 2.39 -3.99
CA TRP A 48 4.29 2.07 -5.22
C TRP A 48 3.38 1.73 -6.41
N VAL A 49 2.13 1.29 -6.20
CA VAL A 49 1.20 0.98 -7.30
C VAL A 49 0.33 2.16 -7.75
N VAL A 50 0.40 3.33 -7.08
CA VAL A 50 -0.46 4.50 -7.39
C VAL A 50 0.26 5.54 -8.24
N ALA A 51 -0.17 5.79 -9.47
CA ALA A 51 0.40 6.85 -10.30
C ALA A 51 0.25 8.25 -9.66
N GLY A 52 1.16 9.19 -9.97
CA GLY A 52 1.09 10.57 -9.44
C GLY A 52 1.53 10.74 -7.98
N SER A 53 1.97 9.68 -7.30
CA SER A 53 2.59 9.78 -5.97
C SER A 53 3.98 10.42 -6.04
N LEU A 54 4.33 11.28 -5.06
CA LEU A 54 5.69 11.82 -4.92
C LEU A 54 6.54 10.87 -4.07
N CYS A 55 7.68 10.43 -4.61
CA CYS A 55 8.78 9.85 -3.83
C CYS A 55 9.96 10.83 -3.88
N GLY A 56 10.51 11.21 -2.72
CA GLY A 56 11.60 12.19 -2.66
C GLY A 56 11.24 13.58 -3.21
N GLY A 57 9.96 13.96 -3.19
CA GLY A 57 9.50 15.29 -3.66
C GLY A 57 9.31 15.42 -5.17
N ARG A 58 9.43 14.35 -5.97
CA ARG A 58 9.20 14.38 -7.43
C ARG A 58 8.11 13.40 -7.87
N ILE A 59 7.30 13.83 -8.84
CA ILE A 59 6.27 12.97 -9.45
C ILE A 59 7.01 11.84 -10.17
N GLN A 60 6.67 10.60 -9.84
CA GLN A 60 7.27 9.44 -10.47
C GLN A 60 6.48 9.05 -11.73
N GLY A 61 7.20 8.69 -12.79
CA GLY A 61 6.66 8.29 -14.09
C GLY A 61 6.00 6.91 -14.10
N ALA A 62 6.08 6.21 -15.25
CA ALA A 62 5.44 4.91 -15.46
C ALA A 62 5.81 3.85 -14.40
N TYR A 63 4.91 2.87 -14.21
CA TYR A 63 5.01 1.83 -13.17
C TYR A 63 6.39 1.16 -13.06
N ALA A 64 7.03 0.81 -14.18
CA ALA A 64 8.33 0.15 -14.20
C ALA A 64 9.49 1.02 -13.63
N GLN A 65 9.53 2.31 -14.00
CA GLN A 65 10.52 3.25 -13.46
C GLN A 65 10.28 3.47 -11.96
N LYS A 66 9.00 3.56 -11.58
CA LYS A 66 8.59 3.73 -10.20
C LYS A 66 8.97 2.54 -9.34
N LEU A 67 8.73 1.31 -9.79
CA LEU A 67 9.04 0.10 -9.03
C LEU A 67 10.54 -0.05 -8.76
N THR A 68 11.39 0.29 -9.73
CA THR A 68 12.84 0.31 -9.58
C THR A 68 13.27 1.24 -8.43
N ASN A 69 12.70 2.44 -8.35
CA ASN A 69 12.96 3.37 -7.26
C ASN A 69 12.38 2.89 -5.93
N CYS A 70 11.23 2.21 -5.96
CA CYS A 70 10.58 1.70 -4.76
C CYS A 70 11.36 0.56 -4.09
N TRP A 71 12.11 -0.27 -4.83
CA TRP A 71 13.02 -1.26 -4.22
C TRP A 71 14.11 -0.64 -3.33
N ARG A 72 14.44 0.62 -3.56
CA ARG A 72 15.39 1.41 -2.73
C ARG A 72 14.68 2.28 -1.69
N CYS A 73 13.36 2.21 -1.58
CA CYS A 73 12.59 3.01 -0.65
C CYS A 73 12.55 2.34 0.72
N ASP A 74 13.05 3.02 1.75
CA ASP A 74 13.03 2.52 3.14
C ASP A 74 11.63 2.11 3.61
N PHE A 75 10.61 2.85 3.16
CA PHE A 75 9.23 2.54 3.53
C PHE A 75 8.74 1.24 2.91
N MET A 76 9.01 0.99 1.62
CA MET A 76 8.61 -0.28 0.99
C MET A 76 9.36 -1.46 1.62
N ASN A 77 10.63 -1.27 1.96
CA ASN A 77 11.44 -2.29 2.63
C ASN A 77 10.94 -2.57 4.06
N ALA A 78 10.57 -1.54 4.82
CA ALA A 78 9.91 -1.71 6.11
C ALA A 78 8.58 -2.46 5.95
N VAL A 79 7.78 -2.09 4.94
CA VAL A 79 6.52 -2.79 4.66
C VAL A 79 6.75 -4.26 4.36
N LYS A 80 7.72 -4.57 3.50
CA LYS A 80 8.10 -5.95 3.17
C LYS A 80 8.46 -6.75 4.43
N GLN A 81 9.37 -6.23 5.27
CA GLN A 81 9.77 -6.89 6.51
C GLN A 81 8.60 -7.12 7.47
N GLU A 82 7.67 -6.16 7.57
CA GLU A 82 6.47 -6.27 8.40
C GLU A 82 5.42 -7.27 7.85
N GLU A 83 5.42 -7.55 6.53
CA GLU A 83 4.47 -8.49 5.92
C GLU A 83 5.04 -9.89 5.68
N ASP A 84 6.36 -10.06 5.63
CA ASP A 84 7.02 -11.33 5.27
C ASP A 84 6.59 -12.50 6.19
N SER A 85 6.26 -12.24 7.46
CA SER A 85 5.80 -13.25 8.42
C SER A 85 4.27 -13.38 8.52
N THR A 86 3.51 -12.61 7.72
CA THR A 86 2.04 -12.62 7.77
C THR A 86 1.45 -13.64 6.80
N ALA A 87 0.25 -14.16 7.09
CA ALA A 87 -0.44 -15.14 6.24
C ALA A 87 -0.79 -14.64 4.81
N ASN A 88 -0.72 -13.32 4.58
CA ASN A 88 -0.97 -12.70 3.28
C ASN A 88 0.32 -12.38 2.52
N GLY A 89 1.46 -12.33 3.22
CA GLY A 89 2.75 -11.97 2.65
C GLY A 89 2.80 -10.54 2.09
N PHE A 90 3.93 -10.25 1.43
CA PHE A 90 4.18 -8.99 0.75
C PHE A 90 3.89 -9.11 -0.75
N SER A 91 3.17 -8.14 -1.33
CA SER A 91 2.99 -8.02 -2.78
C SER A 91 3.51 -6.69 -3.32
N VAL A 92 4.24 -6.75 -4.45
CA VAL A 92 4.70 -5.57 -5.20
C VAL A 92 3.74 -5.15 -6.31
N THR A 93 2.84 -6.04 -6.70
CA THR A 93 1.91 -5.81 -7.81
C THR A 93 0.52 -5.49 -7.30
N ARG A 94 -0.19 -4.66 -8.05
CA ARG A 94 -1.59 -4.33 -7.77
C ARG A 94 -2.45 -5.60 -7.73
N LEU A 95 -2.30 -6.48 -8.72
CA LEU A 95 -3.02 -7.76 -8.79
C LEU A 95 -2.79 -8.64 -7.55
N GLY A 96 -1.54 -8.74 -7.07
CA GLY A 96 -1.26 -9.52 -5.87
C GLY A 96 -1.85 -8.90 -4.60
N MET A 97 -1.94 -7.56 -4.53
CA MET A 97 -2.59 -6.87 -3.43
C MET A 97 -4.11 -7.08 -3.45
N GLU A 98 -4.75 -6.99 -4.60
CA GLU A 98 -6.19 -7.22 -4.77
C GLU A 98 -6.57 -8.64 -4.34
N ARG A 99 -5.80 -9.66 -4.77
CA ARG A 99 -5.97 -11.04 -4.31
C ARG A 99 -5.83 -11.20 -2.79
N SER A 100 -4.94 -10.43 -2.17
CA SER A 100 -4.77 -10.46 -0.71
C SER A 100 -5.98 -9.91 0.04
N LEU A 101 -6.68 -8.92 -0.54
CA LEU A 101 -7.95 -8.40 0.00
C LEU A 101 -9.07 -9.43 -0.19
N GLU A 102 -9.18 -10.01 -1.38
CA GLU A 102 -10.16 -11.05 -1.67
C GLU A 102 -10.04 -12.23 -0.70
N LYS A 103 -8.81 -12.70 -0.43
CA LYS A 103 -8.54 -13.77 0.53
C LYS A 103 -8.95 -13.41 1.96
N ARG A 104 -8.82 -12.13 2.36
CA ARG A 104 -9.27 -11.63 3.68
C ARG A 104 -10.79 -11.52 3.78
N MET A 105 -11.46 -11.24 2.66
CA MET A 105 -12.91 -11.07 2.59
C MET A 105 -13.64 -12.40 2.34
N ALA A 106 -12.94 -13.42 1.82
CA ALA A 106 -13.50 -14.74 1.61
C ALA A 106 -13.96 -15.34 2.95
N PRO A 107 -15.20 -15.86 3.04
CA PRO A 107 -15.65 -16.57 4.22
C PRO A 107 -14.75 -17.77 4.46
N ALA A 108 -14.35 -18.00 5.71
CA ALA A 108 -13.63 -19.20 6.09
C ALA A 108 -14.50 -20.42 5.76
N VAL A 109 -14.24 -21.08 4.63
CA VAL A 109 -14.83 -22.37 4.32
C VAL A 109 -14.26 -23.35 5.35
N ARG A 110 -15.02 -23.56 6.43
CA ARG A 110 -14.74 -24.63 7.38
C ARG A 110 -14.86 -25.93 6.59
N GLY A 111 -13.80 -26.74 6.62
CA GLY A 111 -13.91 -28.15 6.29
C GLY A 111 -14.96 -28.77 7.21
N GLN A 112 -16.05 -29.25 6.63
CA GLN A 112 -16.83 -30.34 7.18
C GLN A 112 -16.46 -31.56 6.35
N GLU A 113 -15.48 -32.32 6.84
CA GLU A 113 -15.52 -33.77 6.63
C GLU A 113 -16.62 -34.31 7.55
N ALA A 114 -17.71 -34.77 6.93
CA ALA A 114 -18.70 -35.68 7.50
C ALA A 114 -19.31 -36.42 6.29
N GLY A 115 -19.37 -37.74 6.21
CA GLY A 115 -18.89 -38.80 7.07
C GLY A 115 -18.84 -40.10 6.26
N HIS A 116 -18.31 -41.15 6.88
CA HIS A 116 -18.49 -42.55 6.50
C HIS A 116 -19.26 -43.23 7.62
#